data_AF-A0AB33JX87-F1
#
_entry.id   AF-A0AB33JX87-F1
#
_cell.length_a   1.000
_cell.length_b   1.000
_cell.length_c   1.000
_cell.angle_alpha   90.00
_cell.angle_beta   90.00
_cell.angle_gamma   90.00
#
_symmetry.space_group_name_H-M   'P 1'
#
loop_
_entity.id
_entity.type
_entity.pdbx_description
1 polymer ?
#
loop_
_entity_poly.entity_id
_entity_poly.type
_entity_poly.pdbx_seq_one_letter_code
_entity_poly.pdbx_strand_id
1 'polypeptide(L)'
;MTISEIPTVDQVIERMRQVQATLPPGDGVGVFNGMYLTVTELVQQRLTAGYFDDPAAMARLDAIFAGRWLAAVDADARGARPTTCWRPLFELRGHRGIHLLQFALAGMNAHIEHDLPLSVVDLCRELGREPAAFEADYLRINALLAQVEDQVRDELLPGPEVLDLADPLLHVIGVWSIDRAREAAWSTTATLWELREIPFVRDAMAATLSSSVGMVSRALLTPLNGTGGRGEPRATTAG
;
A
#
# COMPACT_ATOMS: atom_id res chain seq x y z
N MET A 1 -6.41 8.61 22.84
CA MET A 1 -4.97 8.39 22.66
C MET A 1 -4.42 9.69 22.12
N THR A 2 -3.70 10.45 22.95
CA THR A 2 -2.99 11.66 22.54
C THR A 2 -2.01 11.25 21.44
N ILE A 3 -2.18 11.81 20.23
CA ILE A 3 -1.22 11.62 19.15
C ILE A 3 0.06 12.31 19.62
N SER A 4 1.01 11.50 20.11
CA SER A 4 2.39 11.93 20.27
C SER A 4 2.84 12.43 18.90
N GLU A 5 3.44 13.61 18.87
CA GLU A 5 3.98 14.35 17.72
C GLU A 5 4.11 13.51 16.43
N ILE A 6 3.39 13.92 15.37
CA ILE A 6 3.49 13.24 14.06
C ILE A 6 4.95 13.32 13.58
N PRO A 7 5.55 12.20 13.15
CA PRO A 7 6.97 12.14 12.81
C PRO A 7 7.33 13.04 11.63
N THR A 8 8.58 13.45 11.54
CA THR A 8 9.17 14.02 10.32
C THR A 8 9.40 12.94 9.27
N VAL A 9 9.58 13.34 8.01
CA VAL A 9 9.91 12.41 6.91
C VAL A 9 11.21 11.64 7.21
N ASP A 10 12.21 12.28 7.81
CA ASP A 10 13.44 11.62 8.25
C ASP A 10 13.18 10.52 9.29
N GLN A 11 12.34 10.81 10.29
CA GLN A 11 11.97 9.85 11.32
C GLN A 11 11.16 8.68 10.75
N VAL A 12 10.32 8.95 9.75
CA VAL A 12 9.58 7.92 9.00
C VAL A 12 10.55 6.98 8.29
N ILE A 13 11.48 7.52 7.49
CA ILE A 13 12.48 6.75 6.74
C ILE A 13 13.30 5.87 7.69
N GLU A 14 13.78 6.45 8.79
CA GLU A 14 14.54 5.71 9.80
C GLU A 14 13.70 4.58 10.42
N ARG A 15 12.44 4.85 10.77
CA ARG A 15 11.55 3.82 11.32
C ARG A 15 11.29 2.70 10.32
N MET A 16 11.08 3.01 9.04
CA MET A 16 10.86 2.02 7.98
C MET A 16 12.09 1.15 7.73
N ARG A 17 13.31 1.71 7.82
CA ARG A 17 14.56 0.96 7.77
C ARG A 17 14.70 0.01 8.96
N GLN A 18 14.33 0.46 10.16
CA GLN A 18 14.30 -0.40 11.35
C GLN A 18 13.28 -1.53 11.21
N VAL A 19 12.08 -1.26 10.68
CA VAL A 19 11.11 -2.31 10.36
C VAL A 19 11.75 -3.32 9.41
N GLN A 20 12.31 -2.87 8.29
CA GLN A 20 12.92 -3.73 7.28
C GLN A 20 13.98 -4.67 7.87
N ALA A 21 14.85 -4.14 8.75
CA ALA A 21 15.94 -4.90 9.37
C ALA A 21 15.47 -6.05 10.28
N THR A 22 14.22 -6.03 10.73
CA THR A 22 13.65 -7.07 11.60
C THR A 22 12.91 -8.18 10.85
N LEU A 23 12.66 -8.01 9.55
CA LEU A 23 11.82 -8.93 8.78
C LEU A 23 12.68 -9.98 8.05
N PRO A 24 12.23 -11.24 7.98
CA PRO A 24 12.96 -12.25 7.25
C PRO A 24 12.91 -11.98 5.73
N PRO A 25 13.93 -12.43 4.97
CA PRO A 25 13.91 -12.33 3.52
C PRO A 25 12.64 -12.97 2.92
N GLY A 26 12.01 -12.27 1.97
CA GLY A 26 10.79 -12.73 1.30
C GLY A 26 9.50 -12.55 2.10
N ASP A 27 9.54 -11.92 3.28
CA ASP A 27 8.34 -11.53 4.01
C ASP A 27 7.53 -10.48 3.25
N GLY A 28 6.24 -10.72 3.03
CA GLY A 28 5.37 -9.85 2.25
C GLY A 28 5.20 -8.43 2.81
N VAL A 29 5.23 -8.26 4.14
CA VAL A 29 5.26 -6.93 4.78
C VAL A 29 6.58 -6.25 4.44
N GLY A 30 7.69 -7.01 4.43
CA GLY A 30 9.01 -6.51 4.05
C GLY A 30 9.12 -6.12 2.58
N VAL A 31 8.41 -6.83 1.69
CA VAL A 31 8.33 -6.47 0.26
C VAL A 31 7.65 -5.11 0.09
N PHE A 32 6.46 -4.92 0.67
CA PHE A 32 5.77 -3.65 0.58
C PHE A 32 6.55 -2.53 1.29
N ASN A 33 7.08 -2.77 2.50
CA ASN A 33 7.84 -1.78 3.25
C ASN A 33 9.07 -1.27 2.48
N GLY A 34 9.82 -2.17 1.82
CA GLY A 34 10.97 -1.79 1.00
C GLY A 34 10.58 -0.92 -0.19
N MET A 35 9.54 -1.30 -0.92
CA MET A 35 9.02 -0.50 -2.03
C MET A 35 8.53 0.89 -1.55
N TYR A 36 7.79 0.93 -0.44
CA TYR A 36 7.30 2.19 0.10
C TYR A 36 8.45 3.09 0.59
N LEU A 37 9.50 2.51 1.19
CA LEU A 37 10.69 3.25 1.61
C LEU A 37 11.34 3.98 0.42
N THR A 38 11.47 3.30 -0.72
CA THR A 38 11.99 3.91 -1.97
C THR A 38 11.15 5.13 -2.38
N VAL A 39 9.82 5.02 -2.35
CA VAL A 39 8.92 6.15 -2.67
C VAL A 39 9.13 7.31 -1.69
N THR A 40 9.17 7.03 -0.39
CA THR A 40 9.35 8.07 0.65
C THR A 40 10.69 8.77 0.54
N GLU A 41 11.77 8.05 0.25
CA GLU A 41 13.10 8.63 0.01
C GLU A 41 13.11 9.55 -1.23
N LEU A 42 12.40 9.17 -2.30
CA LEU A 42 12.23 10.03 -3.48
C LEU A 42 11.42 11.29 -3.15
N VAL A 43 10.34 11.17 -2.38
CA VAL A 43 9.56 12.33 -1.91
C VAL A 43 10.46 13.27 -1.10
N GLN A 44 11.22 12.73 -0.14
CA GLN A 44 12.16 13.52 0.67
C GLN A 44 13.11 14.36 -0.19
N GLN A 45 13.71 13.76 -1.22
CA GLN A 45 14.60 14.48 -2.14
C GLN A 45 13.87 15.62 -2.87
N ARG A 46 12.62 15.41 -3.27
CA ARG A 46 11.81 16.39 -4.00
C ARG A 46 11.32 17.55 -3.13
N LEU A 47 11.12 17.33 -1.83
CA LEU A 47 10.73 18.38 -0.88
C LEU A 47 11.73 19.55 -0.84
N THR A 48 13.02 19.29 -1.04
CA THR A 48 14.07 20.32 -1.03
C THR A 48 14.44 20.85 -2.42
N ALA A 49 13.92 20.23 -3.48
CA ALA A 49 14.29 20.52 -4.87
C ALA A 49 13.37 21.54 -5.57
N GLY A 50 12.46 22.19 -4.83
CA GLY A 50 11.48 23.12 -5.42
C GLY A 50 10.46 22.44 -6.33
N TYR A 51 10.20 21.15 -6.12
CA TYR A 51 9.30 20.34 -6.95
C TYR A 51 7.82 20.56 -6.63
N PHE A 52 7.50 20.80 -5.36
CA PHE A 52 6.14 21.02 -4.87
C PHE A 52 5.86 22.51 -4.70
N ASP A 53 4.61 22.91 -4.93
CA ASP A 53 4.16 24.28 -4.67
C ASP A 53 4.11 24.55 -3.15
N ASP A 54 3.73 23.55 -2.36
CA ASP A 54 3.73 23.59 -0.90
C ASP A 54 4.50 22.39 -0.31
N PRO A 55 5.85 22.47 -0.25
CA PRO A 55 6.67 21.38 0.29
C PRO A 55 6.39 21.12 1.78
N ALA A 56 5.97 22.12 2.56
CA ALA A 56 5.64 21.91 3.96
C ALA A 56 4.38 21.05 4.12
N ALA A 57 3.33 21.33 3.34
CA ALA A 57 2.13 20.51 3.33
C ALA A 57 2.40 19.09 2.81
N MET A 58 3.26 18.94 1.79
CA MET A 58 3.62 17.62 1.27
C MET A 58 4.45 16.79 2.26
N ALA A 59 5.40 17.41 2.95
CA ALA A 59 6.12 16.75 4.04
C ALA A 59 5.17 16.30 5.16
N ARG A 60 4.16 17.14 5.46
CA ARG A 60 3.15 16.80 6.46
C ARG A 60 2.25 15.67 6.01
N LEU A 61 1.81 15.69 4.75
CA LEU A 61 1.01 14.61 4.17
C LEU A 61 1.75 13.28 4.20
N ASP A 62 3.02 13.28 3.77
CA ASP A 62 3.87 12.09 3.75
C ASP A 62 3.99 11.48 5.16
N ALA A 63 4.20 12.32 6.18
CA ALA A 63 4.27 11.87 7.57
C ALA A 63 2.96 11.28 8.12
N ILE A 64 1.81 11.92 7.84
CA ILE A 64 0.49 11.41 8.24
C ILE A 64 0.23 10.06 7.55
N PHE A 65 0.55 10.00 6.26
CA PHE A 65 0.35 8.83 5.42
C PHE A 65 1.19 7.64 5.90
N ALA A 66 2.50 7.86 6.11
CA ALA A 66 3.41 6.86 6.66
C ALA A 66 3.02 6.43 8.07
N GLY A 67 2.51 7.36 8.88
CA GLY A 67 2.01 7.07 10.22
C GLY A 67 0.92 6.00 10.24
N ARG A 68 0.07 5.93 9.21
CA ARG A 68 -0.97 4.89 9.09
C ARG A 68 -0.37 3.52 8.82
N TRP A 69 0.60 3.43 7.91
CA TRP A 69 1.36 2.21 7.65
C TRP A 69 2.07 1.72 8.91
N LEU A 70 2.82 2.61 9.56
CA LEU A 70 3.57 2.28 10.78
C LEU A 70 2.65 1.88 11.93
N ALA A 71 1.46 2.48 12.05
CA ALA A 71 0.46 2.04 13.01
C ALA A 71 -0.04 0.61 12.75
N ALA A 72 -0.16 0.19 11.48
CA ALA A 72 -0.50 -1.19 11.13
C ALA A 72 0.62 -2.17 11.51
N VAL A 73 1.88 -1.80 11.22
CA VAL A 73 3.07 -2.59 11.61
C VAL A 73 3.16 -2.72 13.14
N ASP A 74 2.97 -1.63 13.86
CA ASP A 74 3.03 -1.61 15.31
C ASP A 74 1.87 -2.38 15.96
N ALA A 75 0.69 -2.39 15.34
CA ALA A 75 -0.43 -3.20 15.79
C ALA A 75 -0.10 -4.69 15.69
N ASP A 76 0.39 -5.14 14.53
CA ASP A 76 0.81 -6.53 14.30
C ASP A 76 1.92 -6.96 15.27
N ALA A 77 2.96 -6.13 15.44
CA ALA A 77 4.08 -6.39 16.34
C ALA A 77 3.66 -6.57 17.81
N ARG A 78 2.55 -5.92 18.24
CA ARG A 78 1.98 -6.08 19.59
C ARG A 78 0.96 -7.23 19.69
N GLY A 79 0.76 -8.01 18.63
CA GLY A 79 -0.28 -9.05 18.56
C GLY A 79 -1.71 -8.50 18.50
N ALA A 80 -1.88 -7.19 18.24
CA ALA A 80 -3.17 -6.59 18.00
C ALA A 80 -3.57 -6.76 16.52
N ARG A 81 -4.85 -6.58 16.21
CA ARG A 81 -5.32 -6.65 14.82
C ARG A 81 -5.07 -5.32 14.11
N PRO A 82 -4.35 -5.31 12.97
CA PRO A 82 -4.31 -4.13 12.11
C PRO A 82 -5.71 -3.71 11.63
N THR A 83 -5.81 -2.49 11.12
CA THR A 83 -6.98 -1.99 10.37
C THR A 83 -7.38 -2.97 9.26
N THR A 84 -8.68 -3.09 8.99
CA THR A 84 -9.23 -4.17 8.15
C THR A 84 -8.60 -4.25 6.77
N CYS A 85 -8.32 -3.11 6.13
CA CYS A 85 -7.63 -3.04 4.83
C CYS A 85 -6.24 -3.71 4.82
N TRP A 86 -5.51 -3.64 5.93
CA TRP A 86 -4.15 -4.14 6.07
C TRP A 86 -4.08 -5.61 6.48
N ARG A 87 -5.11 -6.14 7.16
CA ARG A 87 -5.11 -7.51 7.71
C ARG A 87 -4.69 -8.59 6.72
N PRO A 88 -5.16 -8.63 5.46
CA PRO A 88 -4.78 -9.69 4.53
C PRO A 88 -3.26 -9.79 4.30
N LEU A 89 -2.57 -8.65 4.20
CA LEU A 89 -1.12 -8.62 3.98
C LEU A 89 -0.39 -9.24 5.18
N PHE A 90 -0.74 -8.84 6.40
CA PHE A 90 -0.13 -9.37 7.61
C PHE A 90 -0.47 -10.85 7.85
N GLU A 91 -1.71 -11.28 7.60
CA GLU A 91 -2.15 -12.67 7.74
C GLU A 91 -1.43 -13.61 6.75
N LEU A 92 -1.12 -13.14 5.54
CA LEU A 92 -0.57 -13.96 4.45
C LEU A 92 0.92 -13.71 4.18
N ARG A 93 1.58 -12.85 4.98
CA ARG A 93 2.96 -12.36 4.77
C ARG A 93 4.04 -13.42 4.53
N GLY A 94 3.84 -14.65 5.00
CA GLY A 94 4.79 -15.77 4.84
C GLY A 94 4.29 -16.90 3.92
N HIS A 95 3.20 -16.70 3.19
CA HIS A 95 2.56 -17.76 2.41
C HIS A 95 3.36 -18.09 1.14
N ARG A 96 3.93 -19.30 1.08
CA ARG A 96 4.85 -19.75 0.01
C ARG A 96 4.23 -19.82 -1.39
N GLY A 97 2.91 -19.83 -1.50
CA GLY A 97 2.21 -19.81 -2.78
C GLY A 97 1.88 -18.43 -3.32
N ILE A 98 2.25 -17.36 -2.61
CA ILE A 98 1.99 -15.98 -3.04
C ILE A 98 3.31 -15.38 -3.54
N HIS A 99 3.24 -14.74 -4.70
CA HIS A 99 4.39 -14.11 -5.33
C HIS A 99 4.73 -12.76 -4.67
N LEU A 100 6.00 -12.35 -4.70
CA LEU A 100 6.45 -11.07 -4.09
C LEU A 100 5.67 -9.87 -4.64
N LEU A 101 5.43 -9.85 -5.95
CA LEU A 101 4.64 -8.81 -6.60
C LEU A 101 3.21 -8.68 -6.04
N GLN A 102 2.57 -9.79 -5.67
CA GLN A 102 1.24 -9.76 -5.08
C GLN A 102 1.25 -9.08 -3.71
N PHE A 103 2.31 -9.26 -2.92
CA PHE A 103 2.48 -8.54 -1.66
C PHE A 103 2.67 -7.04 -1.87
N ALA A 104 3.47 -6.63 -2.86
CA ALA A 104 3.62 -5.22 -3.23
C ALA A 104 2.27 -4.62 -3.61
N LEU A 105 1.55 -5.24 -4.55
CA LEU A 105 0.23 -4.77 -5.02
C LEU A 105 -0.81 -4.72 -3.90
N ALA A 106 -0.87 -5.73 -3.02
CA ALA A 106 -1.80 -5.73 -1.90
C ALA A 106 -1.51 -4.62 -0.88
N GLY A 107 -0.24 -4.30 -0.67
CA GLY A 107 0.16 -3.17 0.16
C GLY A 107 -0.15 -1.83 -0.49
N MET A 108 0.10 -1.67 -1.79
CA MET A 108 -0.27 -0.46 -2.53
C MET A 108 -1.78 -0.25 -2.54
N ASN A 109 -2.58 -1.30 -2.74
CA ASN A 109 -4.03 -1.25 -2.66
C ASN A 109 -4.49 -0.73 -1.28
N ALA A 110 -3.96 -1.30 -0.18
CA ALA A 110 -4.29 -0.84 1.16
C ALA A 110 -3.85 0.61 1.43
N HIS A 111 -2.65 0.98 0.99
CA HIS A 111 -2.10 2.29 1.26
C HIS A 111 -2.76 3.38 0.40
N ILE A 112 -2.82 3.19 -0.92
CA ILE A 112 -3.35 4.20 -1.84
C ILE A 112 -4.87 4.34 -1.69
N GLU A 113 -5.62 3.24 -1.67
CA GLU A 113 -7.09 3.35 -1.74
C GLU A 113 -7.74 3.63 -0.38
N HIS A 114 -7.08 3.31 0.74
CA HIS A 114 -7.62 3.57 2.08
C HIS A 114 -6.83 4.62 2.87
N ASP A 115 -5.53 4.46 3.02
CA ASP A 115 -4.75 5.36 3.89
C ASP A 115 -4.61 6.76 3.31
N LEU A 116 -4.40 6.88 2.00
CA LEU A 116 -4.18 8.17 1.31
C LEU A 116 -5.38 9.11 1.45
N PRO A 117 -6.63 8.72 1.11
CA PRO A 117 -7.76 9.64 1.22
C PRO A 117 -8.00 10.12 2.66
N LEU A 118 -7.83 9.23 3.63
CA LEU A 118 -7.93 9.61 5.05
C LEU A 118 -6.81 10.55 5.47
N SER A 119 -5.60 10.38 4.93
CA SER A 119 -4.44 11.25 5.22
C SER A 119 -4.62 12.64 4.64
N VAL A 120 -5.16 12.76 3.43
CA VAL A 120 -5.46 14.07 2.82
C VAL A 120 -6.58 14.77 3.62
N VAL A 121 -7.64 14.06 4.02
CA VAL A 121 -8.69 14.65 4.86
C VAL A 121 -8.15 15.16 6.20
N ASP A 122 -7.27 14.39 6.86
CA ASP A 122 -6.67 14.81 8.12
C ASP A 122 -5.72 16.02 7.94
N LEU A 123 -4.95 16.07 6.84
CA LEU A 123 -4.15 17.25 6.47
C LEU A 123 -5.04 18.49 6.24
N CYS A 124 -6.12 18.35 5.48
CA CYS A 124 -7.06 19.43 5.20
C CYS A 124 -7.66 20.00 6.50
N ARG A 125 -8.02 19.12 7.45
CA ARG A 125 -8.51 19.54 8.77
C ARG A 125 -7.42 20.25 9.58
N GLU A 126 -6.21 19.71 9.59
CA GLU A 126 -5.09 20.27 10.35
C GLU A 126 -4.73 21.68 9.86
N LEU A 127 -4.71 21.87 8.54
CA LEU A 127 -4.33 23.15 7.92
C LEU A 127 -5.50 24.11 7.68
N GLY A 128 -6.74 23.69 7.94
CA GLY A 128 -7.94 24.48 7.67
C GLY A 128 -8.11 24.83 6.19
N ARG A 129 -7.75 23.92 5.28
CA ARG A 129 -7.76 24.12 3.83
C ARG A 129 -8.62 23.07 3.14
N GLU A 130 -9.25 23.46 2.04
CA GLU A 130 -10.04 22.57 1.18
C GLU A 130 -9.11 21.62 0.39
N PRO A 131 -9.55 20.38 0.06
CA PRO A 131 -8.75 19.41 -0.71
C PRO A 131 -8.17 19.98 -2.02
N ALA A 132 -8.94 20.81 -2.73
CA ALA A 132 -8.51 21.44 -3.98
C ALA A 132 -7.20 22.24 -3.84
N ALA A 133 -6.88 22.73 -2.63
CA ALA A 133 -5.64 23.44 -2.36
C ALA A 133 -4.38 22.55 -2.42
N PHE A 134 -4.53 21.23 -2.50
CA PHE A 134 -3.45 20.24 -2.53
C PHE A 134 -3.43 19.40 -3.82
N GLU A 135 -4.40 19.59 -4.72
CA GLU A 135 -4.59 18.75 -5.91
C GLU A 135 -3.40 18.76 -6.86
N ALA A 136 -2.82 19.94 -7.09
CA ALA A 136 -1.67 20.08 -7.99
C ALA A 136 -0.46 19.26 -7.50
N ASP A 137 -0.09 19.40 -6.22
CA ASP A 137 1.00 18.62 -5.63
C ASP A 137 0.66 17.14 -5.49
N TYR A 138 -0.61 16.80 -5.23
CA TYR A 138 -1.09 15.42 -5.25
C TYR A 138 -0.85 14.75 -6.62
N LEU A 139 -1.17 15.45 -7.72
CA LEU A 139 -0.97 14.93 -9.07
C LEU A 139 0.51 14.85 -9.46
N ARG A 140 1.36 15.77 -8.98
CA ARG A 140 2.81 15.70 -9.21
C ARG A 140 3.41 14.38 -8.70
N ILE A 141 2.94 13.86 -7.56
CA ILE A 141 3.41 12.57 -7.00
C ILE A 141 3.22 11.41 -7.99
N ASN A 142 2.24 11.45 -8.90
CA ASN A 142 2.03 10.38 -9.90
C ASN A 142 3.30 10.16 -10.75
N ALA A 143 4.00 11.22 -11.12
CA ALA A 143 5.23 11.13 -11.90
C ALA A 143 6.38 10.46 -11.13
N LEU A 144 6.40 10.56 -9.80
CA LEU A 144 7.36 9.86 -8.95
C LEU A 144 7.00 8.38 -8.83
N LEU A 145 5.70 8.08 -8.69
CA LEU A 145 5.22 6.70 -8.59
C LEU A 145 5.43 5.90 -9.88
N ALA A 146 5.28 6.53 -11.05
CA ALA A 146 5.58 5.90 -12.33
C ALA A 146 7.04 5.42 -12.42
N GLN A 147 8.00 6.21 -11.92
CA GLN A 147 9.41 5.82 -11.88
C GLN A 147 9.66 4.60 -10.99
N VAL A 148 8.95 4.51 -9.85
CA VAL A 148 9.05 3.36 -8.94
C VAL A 148 8.33 2.14 -9.51
N GLU A 149 7.20 2.32 -10.20
CA GLU A 149 6.51 1.21 -10.87
C GLU A 149 7.42 0.51 -11.88
N ASP A 150 8.11 1.28 -12.73
CA ASP A 150 9.05 0.74 -13.71
C ASP A 150 10.16 -0.07 -13.02
N GLN A 151 10.74 0.46 -11.93
CA GLN A 151 11.77 -0.25 -11.15
C GLN A 151 11.23 -1.53 -10.50
N VAL A 152 10.05 -1.48 -9.88
CA VAL A 152 9.42 -2.64 -9.22
C VAL A 152 9.09 -3.72 -10.24
N ARG A 153 8.63 -3.32 -11.42
CA ARG A 153 8.36 -4.23 -12.53
C ARG A 153 9.63 -4.93 -12.99
N ASP A 154 10.73 -4.20 -13.13
CA ASP A 154 12.02 -4.77 -13.54
C ASP A 154 12.63 -5.70 -12.48
N GLU A 155 12.47 -5.39 -11.19
CA GLU A 155 13.04 -6.18 -10.09
C GLU A 155 12.20 -7.39 -9.70
N LEU A 156 10.87 -7.29 -9.76
CA LEU A 156 9.96 -8.30 -9.24
C LEU A 156 9.27 -9.15 -10.31
N LEU A 157 9.30 -8.79 -11.60
CA LEU A 157 8.75 -9.68 -12.62
C LEU A 157 9.64 -10.91 -12.80
N PRO A 158 9.06 -12.12 -12.81
CA PRO A 158 9.81 -13.30 -13.22
C PRO A 158 10.27 -13.13 -14.68
N GLY A 159 11.51 -13.56 -14.95
CA GLY A 159 12.01 -13.63 -16.32
C GLY A 159 11.18 -14.59 -17.19
N PRO A 160 11.32 -14.52 -18.52
CA PRO A 160 10.51 -15.28 -19.49
C PRO A 160 10.59 -16.82 -19.35
N GLU A 161 11.46 -17.32 -18.48
CA GLU A 161 11.67 -18.74 -18.17
C GLU A 161 10.55 -19.34 -17.28
N VAL A 162 9.70 -18.51 -16.66
CA VAL A 162 8.61 -18.95 -15.75
C VAL A 162 7.23 -18.80 -16.41
N LEU A 163 7.03 -19.47 -17.55
CA LEU A 163 5.83 -19.35 -18.39
C LEU A 163 4.52 -19.67 -17.64
N ASP A 164 4.51 -20.62 -16.70
CA ASP A 164 3.29 -21.03 -15.98
C ASP A 164 2.77 -19.98 -14.97
N LEU A 165 3.64 -19.08 -14.48
CA LEU A 165 3.26 -17.99 -13.57
C LEU A 165 3.01 -16.67 -14.31
N ALA A 166 3.47 -16.55 -15.56
CA ALA A 166 3.37 -15.31 -16.32
C ALA A 166 1.92 -14.90 -16.58
N ASP A 167 1.04 -15.81 -17.02
CA ASP A 167 -0.34 -15.46 -17.38
C ASP A 167 -1.19 -14.97 -16.18
N PRO A 168 -1.21 -15.66 -15.01
CA PRO A 168 -1.92 -15.17 -13.84
C PRO A 168 -1.33 -13.88 -13.26
N LEU A 169 0.00 -13.73 -13.24
CA LEU A 169 0.65 -12.51 -12.75
C LEU A 169 0.39 -11.32 -13.67
N LEU A 170 0.49 -11.51 -15.00
CA LEU A 170 0.16 -10.48 -15.98
C LEU A 170 -1.30 -10.07 -15.90
N HIS A 171 -2.21 -11.00 -15.60
CA HIS A 171 -3.61 -10.65 -15.32
C HIS A 171 -3.74 -9.80 -14.04
N VAL A 172 -3.10 -10.20 -12.94
CA VAL A 172 -3.12 -9.43 -11.68
C VAL A 172 -2.53 -8.03 -11.86
N ILE A 173 -1.41 -7.91 -12.58
CA ILE A 173 -0.79 -6.63 -12.95
C ILE A 173 -1.72 -5.82 -13.85
N GLY A 174 -2.34 -6.45 -14.85
CA GLY A 174 -3.20 -5.77 -15.81
C GLY A 174 -4.49 -5.22 -15.20
N VAL A 175 -4.95 -5.81 -14.09
CA VAL A 175 -6.17 -5.38 -13.38
C VAL A 175 -5.90 -4.21 -12.43
N TRP A 176 -4.67 -4.06 -11.93
CA TRP A 176 -4.33 -3.05 -10.93
C TRP A 176 -3.44 -1.94 -11.50
N SER A 177 -3.89 -0.69 -11.41
CA SER A 177 -3.21 0.49 -11.95
C SER A 177 -3.09 1.57 -10.88
N ILE A 178 -1.86 2.05 -10.65
CA ILE A 178 -1.58 3.14 -9.70
C ILE A 178 -2.41 4.37 -10.04
N ASP A 179 -2.46 4.76 -11.30
CA ASP A 179 -3.20 5.94 -11.76
C ASP A 179 -4.69 5.85 -11.40
N ARG A 180 -5.32 4.70 -11.69
CA ARG A 180 -6.74 4.48 -11.35
C ARG A 180 -6.97 4.44 -9.84
N ALA A 181 -6.07 3.79 -9.09
CA ALA A 181 -6.15 3.76 -7.63
C ALA A 181 -6.04 5.17 -7.03
N ARG A 182 -5.17 6.02 -7.59
CA ARG A 182 -5.01 7.42 -7.16
C ARG A 182 -6.17 8.31 -7.56
N GLU A 183 -6.76 8.11 -8.73
CA GLU A 183 -8.00 8.79 -9.13
C GLU A 183 -9.16 8.43 -8.18
N ALA A 184 -9.29 7.13 -7.84
CA ALA A 184 -10.27 6.65 -6.87
C ALA A 184 -10.02 7.21 -5.45
N ALA A 185 -8.75 7.27 -5.02
CA ALA A 185 -8.36 7.88 -3.75
C ALA A 185 -8.69 9.38 -3.71
N TRP A 186 -8.50 10.12 -4.81
CA TRP A 186 -8.88 11.53 -4.88
C TRP A 186 -10.39 11.72 -4.77
N SER A 187 -11.17 10.92 -5.51
CA SER A 187 -12.64 10.92 -5.44
C SER A 187 -13.15 10.59 -4.04
N THR A 188 -12.49 9.65 -3.37
CA THR A 188 -12.79 9.25 -1.98
C THR A 188 -12.45 10.37 -1.00
N THR A 189 -11.35 11.09 -1.22
CA THR A 189 -10.97 12.28 -0.44
C THR A 189 -12.07 13.33 -0.49
N ALA A 190 -12.52 13.69 -1.71
CA ALA A 190 -13.58 14.68 -1.89
C ALA A 190 -14.88 14.25 -1.18
N THR A 191 -15.25 12.98 -1.30
CA THR A 191 -16.46 12.43 -0.65
C THR A 191 -16.35 12.46 0.87
N LEU A 192 -15.23 11.99 1.43
CA LEU A 192 -15.01 11.99 2.89
C LEU A 192 -14.93 13.42 3.46
N TRP A 193 -14.41 14.36 2.66
CA TRP A 193 -14.39 15.77 3.02
C TRP A 193 -15.79 16.36 3.09
N GLU A 194 -16.65 16.14 2.09
CA GLU A 194 -18.05 16.61 2.15
C GLU A 194 -18.83 16.01 3.32
N LEU A 195 -18.58 14.74 3.64
CA LEU A 195 -19.21 14.05 4.77
C LEU A 195 -18.65 14.47 6.14
N ARG A 196 -17.66 15.39 6.22
CA ARG A 196 -16.95 15.73 7.47
C ARG A 196 -17.86 16.23 8.59
N GLU A 197 -18.93 16.94 8.23
CA GLU A 197 -19.92 17.50 9.16
C GLU A 197 -20.99 16.47 9.60
N ILE A 198 -20.92 15.25 9.09
CA ILE A 198 -21.83 14.14 9.44
C ILE A 198 -20.99 12.94 9.92
N PRO A 199 -20.44 12.98 11.15
CA PRO A 199 -19.41 12.03 11.61
C PRO A 199 -19.81 10.55 11.47
N PHE A 200 -21.06 10.21 11.80
CA PHE A 200 -21.56 8.83 11.67
C PHE A 200 -21.49 8.31 10.23
N VAL A 201 -21.85 9.14 9.24
CA VAL A 201 -21.85 8.74 7.82
C VAL A 201 -20.42 8.66 7.29
N ARG A 202 -19.57 9.63 7.63
CA ARG A 202 -18.14 9.60 7.31
C ARG A 202 -17.47 8.34 7.86
N ASP A 203 -17.72 8.01 9.12
CA ASP A 203 -17.09 6.85 9.78
C ASP A 203 -17.59 5.53 9.20
N ALA A 204 -18.89 5.45 8.88
CA ALA A 204 -19.44 4.30 8.17
C ALA A 204 -18.83 4.14 6.76
N MET A 205 -18.63 5.24 6.03
CA MET A 205 -17.95 5.23 4.73
C MET A 205 -16.50 4.77 4.84
N ALA A 206 -15.73 5.31 5.80
CA ALA A 206 -14.35 4.91 6.04
C ALA A 206 -14.23 3.42 6.43
N ALA A 207 -15.13 2.92 7.28
CA ALA A 207 -15.17 1.52 7.66
C ALA A 207 -15.52 0.59 6.48
N THR A 208 -16.45 1.03 5.62
CA THR A 208 -16.84 0.30 4.40
C THR A 208 -15.68 0.27 3.41
N LEU A 209 -15.02 1.40 3.18
CA LEU A 209 -13.82 1.51 2.37
C LEU A 209 -12.73 0.53 2.86
N SER A 210 -12.43 0.55 4.16
CA SER A 210 -11.44 -0.35 4.76
C SER A 210 -11.76 -1.83 4.52
N SER A 211 -13.04 -2.19 4.61
CA SER A 211 -13.51 -3.56 4.39
C SER A 211 -13.42 -3.97 2.92
N SER A 212 -13.83 -3.10 1.99
CA SER A 212 -13.74 -3.34 0.54
C SER A 212 -12.29 -3.46 0.08
N VAL A 213 -11.42 -2.54 0.50
CA VAL A 213 -9.99 -2.58 0.20
C VAL A 213 -9.35 -3.85 0.76
N GLY A 214 -9.72 -4.27 1.98
CA GLY A 214 -9.26 -5.54 2.55
C GLY A 214 -9.74 -6.78 1.75
N MET A 215 -10.94 -6.73 1.17
CA MET A 215 -11.42 -7.80 0.29
C MET A 215 -10.58 -7.88 -0.99
N VAL A 216 -10.29 -6.74 -1.62
CA VAL A 216 -9.43 -6.66 -2.82
C VAL A 216 -8.02 -7.15 -2.50
N SER A 217 -7.41 -6.70 -1.40
CA SER A 217 -6.09 -7.19 -0.98
C SER A 217 -6.07 -8.71 -0.79
N ARG A 218 -7.14 -9.31 -0.26
CA ARG A 218 -7.24 -10.77 -0.13
C ARG A 218 -7.31 -11.47 -1.50
N ALA A 219 -8.03 -10.89 -2.46
CA ALA A 219 -8.08 -11.41 -3.83
C ALA A 219 -6.73 -11.29 -4.54
N LEU A 220 -6.04 -10.14 -4.40
CA LEU A 220 -4.68 -9.93 -4.94
C LEU A 220 -3.68 -10.95 -4.38
N LEU A 221 -3.88 -11.40 -3.14
CA LEU A 221 -3.06 -12.39 -2.44
C LEU A 221 -3.49 -13.85 -2.69
N THR A 222 -4.21 -14.12 -3.77
CA THR A 222 -4.59 -15.49 -4.15
C THR A 222 -3.34 -16.30 -4.53
N PRO A 223 -3.06 -17.45 -3.88
CA PRO A 223 -1.89 -18.26 -4.22
C PRO A 223 -1.91 -18.73 -5.69
N LEU A 224 -0.75 -18.65 -6.37
CA LEU A 224 -0.61 -18.98 -7.79
C LEU A 224 -0.05 -20.38 -8.05
N ASN A 225 0.40 -21.10 -7.01
CA ASN A 225 0.89 -22.46 -7.16
C ASN A 225 -0.27 -23.39 -7.54
N GLY A 226 -0.20 -23.91 -8.77
CA GLY A 226 -1.33 -24.50 -9.49
C GLY A 226 -2.03 -25.71 -8.86
N THR A 227 -3.25 -25.92 -9.34
CA THR A 227 -4.08 -27.12 -9.28
C THR A 227 -3.47 -28.33 -10.03
N GLY A 228 -2.14 -28.51 -9.99
CA GLY A 228 -1.39 -29.56 -10.68
C GLY A 228 -1.19 -30.86 -9.89
N GLY A 229 -2.09 -31.17 -8.96
CA GLY A 229 -2.01 -32.37 -8.10
C GLY A 229 -3.25 -33.26 -8.18
N ARG A 230 -3.82 -33.49 -9.37
CA ARG A 230 -4.69 -34.67 -9.55
C ARG A 230 -3.77 -35.87 -9.64
N GLY A 231 -3.80 -36.70 -8.60
CA GLY A 231 -2.94 -37.86 -8.45
C GLY A 231 -2.93 -38.76 -9.68
N GLU A 232 -1.73 -39.05 -10.14
CA GLU A 232 -1.50 -40.26 -10.92
C GLU A 232 -1.83 -41.47 -10.02
N PRO A 233 -2.65 -42.42 -10.46
CA PRO A 233 -2.76 -43.70 -9.77
C PRO A 233 -1.39 -44.37 -9.82
N ARG A 234 -0.84 -44.69 -8.64
CA ARG A 234 0.30 -45.59 -8.51
C ARG A 234 0.05 -46.82 -9.39
N ALA A 235 0.85 -46.99 -10.44
CA ALA A 235 0.88 -48.22 -11.20
C ALA A 235 1.32 -49.34 -10.24
N THR A 236 0.37 -50.20 -9.88
CA THR A 236 0.64 -51.47 -9.20
C THR A 236 1.35 -52.38 -10.22
N THR A 237 2.68 -52.37 -10.21
CA THR A 237 3.46 -53.42 -10.86
C THR A 237 3.59 -54.61 -9.93
N ALA A 238 2.85 -55.66 -10.30
CA ALA A 238 3.21 -57.08 -10.37
C ALA A 238 3.81 -57.82 -9.16
N GLY A 239 3.33 -59.06 -8.96
CA GLY A 239 4.07 -60.13 -8.30
C GLY A 239 3.19 -61.04 -7.48
#